data_AF-A0A956CL11-F1
#
_entry.id   AF-A0A956CL11-F1
#
_cell.length_a   1.000
_cell.length_b   1.000
_cell.length_c   1.000
_cell.angle_alpha   90.00
_cell.angle_beta   90.00
_cell.angle_gamma   90.00
#
_symmetry.space_group_name_H-M   'P 1'
#
loop_
_entity.id
_entity.type
_entity.pdbx_description
1 polymer ?
#
loop_
_entity_poly.entity_id
_entity_poly.type
_entity_poly.pdbx_seq_one_letter_code
_entity_poly.pdbx_strand_id
1 'polypeptide(L)'
;MLSGGFVLSALGCAGSAVDSTTGDVGFMPTDGIGGTNPDEPNGNGNGEPETCAANAVQCGDVCCPAAPPSGTLALLGPVTDGRIAVSVTGAPHIVFRSAGGELRHAGWGDGGWSVTRIDPSGGHNAAIAVDASGNPHVCYSRGDATTTSTLYYARFAGQQWLFSSWPDTTGKCAIAVTSNGTPHLLFQYNGTSPGLVYTRKESSGWKATRITASRPAELALAVDSKS
;
A
#
# COMPACT_ATOMS: atom_id res chain seq x y z
N MET A 1 44.03 -0.16 29.28
CA MET A 1 43.93 1.23 28.81
C MET A 1 43.99 1.17 27.29
N LEU A 2 43.08 1.60 26.42
CA LEU A 2 41.79 2.32 26.41
C LEU A 2 41.01 1.70 25.21
N SER A 3 39.75 1.24 25.34
CA SER A 3 38.52 1.98 25.03
C SER A 3 38.61 2.95 23.83
N GLY A 4 37.81 2.70 22.78
CA GLY A 4 37.65 3.62 21.64
C GLY A 4 36.67 3.10 20.60
N GLY A 5 35.37 3.23 20.87
CA GLY A 5 34.30 3.03 19.88
C GLY A 5 34.26 4.18 18.86
N PHE A 6 34.00 3.85 17.59
CA PHE A 6 33.73 4.82 16.54
C PHE A 6 32.21 5.03 16.43
N VAL A 7 31.77 6.27 16.63
CA VAL A 7 30.42 6.74 16.32
C VAL A 7 30.49 7.41 14.95
N LEU A 8 29.72 6.92 13.97
CA LEU A 8 29.55 7.58 12.68
C LEU A 8 28.41 8.60 12.81
N SER A 9 28.75 9.88 12.86
CA SER A 9 27.79 10.99 12.80
C SER A 9 27.37 11.23 11.34
N ALA A 10 26.06 11.34 11.12
CA ALA A 10 25.48 11.65 9.81
C ALA A 10 25.80 13.11 9.43
N LEU A 11 26.48 13.29 8.30
CA LEU A 11 26.59 14.58 7.62
C LEU A 11 25.25 14.93 6.94
N GLY A 12 24.85 16.18 7.11
CA GLY A 12 23.59 16.74 6.65
C GLY A 12 23.47 16.91 5.13
N CYS A 13 22.23 17.00 4.68
CA CYS A 13 21.85 17.37 3.33
C CYS A 13 22.26 18.82 3.02
N ALA A 14 23.12 19.00 2.02
CA ALA A 14 23.23 20.24 1.26
C ALA A 14 22.80 19.96 -0.18
N GLY A 15 21.88 20.78 -0.70
CA GLY A 15 21.16 20.55 -1.95
C GLY A 15 21.86 21.03 -3.22
N SER A 16 21.09 21.07 -4.30
CA SER A 16 21.28 21.99 -5.43
C SER A 16 20.00 22.08 -6.25
N ALA A 17 19.51 23.31 -6.45
CA ALA A 17 18.47 23.69 -7.38
C ALA A 17 19.05 23.95 -8.78
N VAL A 18 18.24 23.78 -9.83
CA VAL A 18 18.37 24.50 -11.11
C VAL A 18 16.97 24.79 -11.65
N ASP A 19 16.70 26.06 -11.94
CA ASP A 19 15.60 26.55 -12.77
C ASP A 19 16.13 26.74 -14.22
N SER A 20 15.42 26.17 -15.21
CA SER A 20 15.71 26.35 -16.63
C SER A 20 14.62 27.22 -17.25
N THR A 21 15.01 28.43 -17.63
CA THR A 21 14.21 29.59 -18.02
C THR A 21 13.19 29.41 -19.16
N THR A 22 12.13 28.61 -18.97
CA THR A 22 10.74 28.81 -19.50
C THR A 22 9.73 27.70 -19.07
N GLY A 23 9.78 27.14 -17.85
CA GLY A 23 8.84 26.07 -17.44
C GLY A 23 8.40 26.14 -15.97
N ASP A 24 7.29 26.84 -15.71
CA ASP A 24 6.68 27.06 -14.38
C ASP A 24 6.29 25.76 -13.63
N VAL A 25 6.76 25.64 -12.38
CA VAL A 25 5.95 25.24 -11.21
C VAL A 25 6.58 25.85 -9.95
N GLY A 26 6.00 26.96 -9.49
CA GLY A 26 6.45 27.61 -8.27
C GLY A 26 5.58 28.77 -7.85
N PHE A 27 4.34 28.49 -7.41
CA PHE A 27 3.71 29.29 -6.37
C PHE A 27 3.00 28.36 -5.37
N MET A 28 3.58 28.28 -4.18
CA MET A 28 2.80 28.15 -2.95
C MET A 28 1.70 29.23 -2.96
N PRO A 29 0.51 29.00 -2.39
CA PRO A 29 -0.43 30.10 -2.21
C PRO A 29 0.17 31.12 -1.24
N THR A 30 0.63 32.25 -1.77
CA THR A 30 0.73 33.51 -1.03
C THR A 30 -0.65 34.14 -1.00
N ASP A 31 -1.25 34.17 0.19
CA ASP A 31 -1.94 35.31 0.79
C ASP A 31 -3.07 34.83 1.72
N GLY A 32 -2.90 35.17 2.98
CA GLY A 32 -3.84 34.88 4.05
C GLY A 32 -3.35 35.33 5.42
N ILE A 33 -2.64 36.46 5.49
CA ILE A 33 -2.40 37.18 6.75
C ILE A 33 -3.74 37.66 7.31
N GLY A 34 -3.96 37.40 8.60
CA GLY A 34 -4.52 38.38 9.53
C GLY A 34 -6.02 38.64 9.46
N GLY A 35 -6.79 37.76 10.09
CA GLY A 35 -7.88 38.21 10.95
C GLY A 35 -7.40 38.10 12.39
N THR A 36 -6.91 39.20 12.98
CA THR A 36 -6.60 39.26 14.41
C THR A 36 -7.89 39.06 15.20
N ASN A 37 -8.02 37.94 15.91
CA ASN A 37 -8.87 37.94 17.09
C ASN A 37 -8.09 38.70 18.18
N PRO A 38 -8.54 39.85 18.70
CA PRO A 38 -7.80 40.61 19.70
C PRO A 38 -7.88 40.03 21.12
N ASP A 39 -8.50 38.85 21.30
CA ASP A 39 -8.80 38.30 22.62
C ASP A 39 -8.01 37.02 23.02
N GLU A 40 -6.92 36.67 22.34
CA GLU A 40 -5.98 35.70 22.92
C GLU A 40 -4.75 36.38 23.53
N PRO A 41 -4.50 36.22 24.85
CA PRO A 41 -3.28 36.73 25.45
C PRO A 41 -2.09 35.90 24.96
N ASN A 42 -1.17 36.57 24.27
CA ASN A 42 0.12 36.04 23.84
C ASN A 42 0.85 35.32 24.99
N GLY A 43 1.43 34.16 24.66
CA GLY A 43 2.83 33.83 24.94
C GLY A 43 3.27 33.72 26.40
N ASN A 44 4.08 32.70 26.69
CA ASN A 44 4.99 32.82 27.82
C ASN A 44 5.85 34.08 27.58
N GLY A 45 5.87 35.01 28.55
CA GLY A 45 6.40 36.37 28.39
C GLY A 45 7.92 36.49 28.30
N ASN A 46 8.60 35.50 27.73
CA ASN A 46 10.05 35.41 27.68
C ASN A 46 10.39 35.09 26.21
N GLY A 47 11.06 35.99 25.48
CA GLY A 47 11.35 35.85 24.04
C GLY A 47 12.32 34.72 23.67
N GLU A 48 12.05 33.49 24.10
CA GLU A 48 12.73 32.26 23.72
C GLU A 48 12.01 31.67 22.50
N PRO A 49 12.74 31.15 21.49
CA PRO A 49 12.11 30.45 20.36
C PRO A 49 11.41 29.20 20.87
N GLU A 50 10.20 28.91 20.36
CA GLU A 50 9.46 27.70 20.71
C GLU A 50 10.26 26.46 20.30
N THR A 51 10.98 25.86 21.26
CA THR A 51 11.76 24.65 21.01
C THR A 51 10.81 23.47 20.78
N CYS A 52 11.10 22.64 19.79
CA CYS A 52 10.30 21.46 19.48
C CYS A 52 10.11 20.54 20.71
N ALA A 53 8.99 19.81 20.74
CA ALA A 53 8.75 18.77 21.75
C ALA A 53 9.90 17.75 21.81
N ALA A 54 10.17 17.22 23.01
CA ALA A 54 11.24 16.25 23.22
C ALA A 54 11.14 15.08 22.21
N ASN A 55 12.25 14.83 21.49
CA ASN A 55 12.43 13.83 20.41
C ASN A 55 12.06 14.24 18.98
N ALA A 56 11.61 15.47 18.74
CA ALA A 56 11.46 16.01 17.38
C ALA A 56 12.81 16.47 16.80
N VAL A 57 12.99 16.34 15.49
CA VAL A 57 14.15 16.89 14.77
C VAL A 57 13.80 18.30 14.31
N GLN A 58 14.60 19.28 14.70
CA GLN A 58 14.41 20.67 14.31
C GLN A 58 15.19 20.98 13.02
N CYS A 59 14.48 21.48 12.00
CA CYS A 59 15.05 21.99 10.76
C CYS A 59 14.55 23.43 10.57
N GLY A 60 15.34 24.42 10.99
CA GLY A 60 14.86 25.81 11.09
C GLY A 60 13.73 25.94 12.10
N ASP A 61 12.63 26.61 11.71
CA ASP A 61 11.42 26.80 12.52
C ASP A 61 10.41 25.65 12.39
N VAL A 62 10.78 24.55 11.70
CA VAL A 62 9.90 23.40 11.46
C VAL A 62 10.32 22.22 12.33
N CYS A 63 9.37 21.73 13.13
CA CYS A 63 9.52 20.52 13.92
C CYS A 63 9.02 19.30 13.14
N CYS A 64 9.90 18.35 12.83
CA CYS A 64 9.51 17.04 12.32
C CYS A 64 9.17 16.10 13.48
N PRO A 65 8.05 15.36 13.46
CA PRO A 65 7.79 14.33 14.45
C PRO A 65 8.89 13.26 14.42
N ALA A 66 9.19 12.70 15.60
CA ALA A 66 10.19 11.65 15.76
C ALA A 66 9.96 10.51 14.74
N ALA A 67 11.04 10.03 14.12
CA ALA A 67 10.97 8.85 13.28
C ALA A 67 10.36 7.67 14.07
N PRO A 68 9.42 6.89 13.50
CA PRO A 68 8.84 5.75 14.20
C PRO A 68 9.96 4.76 14.59
N PRO A 69 9.78 4.00 15.68
CA PRO A 69 10.78 3.04 16.13
C PRO A 69 11.14 2.08 14.99
N SER A 70 12.43 2.02 14.68
CA SER A 70 12.97 1.14 13.64
C SER A 70 12.80 -0.31 14.06
N GLY A 71 11.70 -0.93 13.63
CA GLY A 71 11.48 -2.36 13.81
C GLY A 71 12.50 -3.16 13.00
N THR A 72 13.23 -4.06 13.65
CA THR A 72 14.09 -5.02 12.95
C THR A 72 13.20 -6.05 12.24
N LEU A 73 13.33 -6.17 10.92
CA LEU A 73 12.70 -7.24 10.15
C LEU A 73 13.27 -8.58 10.61
N ALA A 74 12.48 -9.40 11.30
CA ALA A 74 12.83 -10.80 11.49
C ALA A 74 12.76 -11.50 10.13
N LEU A 75 13.90 -12.00 9.65
CA LEU A 75 14.01 -12.69 8.37
C LEU A 75 13.15 -13.98 8.41
N LEU A 76 11.96 -13.95 7.81
CA LEU A 76 11.01 -15.08 7.75
C LEU A 76 11.45 -16.23 6.81
N GLY A 77 12.74 -16.39 6.54
CA GLY A 77 13.25 -17.24 5.47
C GLY A 77 13.03 -16.64 4.07
N PRO A 78 13.37 -17.35 2.99
CA PRO A 78 13.20 -16.83 1.63
C PRO A 78 11.72 -16.64 1.31
N VAL A 79 11.32 -15.39 1.04
CA VAL A 79 9.98 -15.05 0.53
C VAL A 79 10.05 -14.91 -1.00
N THR A 80 9.10 -15.53 -1.70
CA THR A 80 8.91 -15.36 -3.14
C THR A 80 7.50 -14.83 -3.41
N ASP A 81 7.30 -14.21 -4.58
CA ASP A 81 6.01 -13.64 -5.01
C ASP A 81 5.43 -12.56 -4.08
N GLY A 82 6.29 -11.76 -3.45
CA GLY A 82 5.89 -10.63 -2.61
C GLY A 82 5.15 -9.55 -3.40
N ARG A 83 4.10 -8.98 -2.81
CA ARG A 83 3.41 -7.78 -3.30
C ARG A 83 3.16 -6.82 -2.15
N ILE A 84 3.17 -5.53 -2.45
CA ILE A 84 2.98 -4.47 -1.47
C ILE A 84 1.91 -3.48 -1.94
N ALA A 85 1.09 -3.02 -1.00
CA ALA A 85 0.22 -1.86 -1.15
C ALA A 85 0.31 -1.02 0.12
N VAL A 86 -0.07 0.25 0.02
CA VAL A 86 -0.05 1.18 1.15
C VAL A 86 -1.47 1.69 1.37
N SER A 87 -1.92 1.70 2.62
CA SER A 87 -3.22 2.26 2.98
C SER A 87 -3.22 3.80 2.87
N VAL A 88 -4.39 4.40 2.98
CA VAL A 88 -4.57 5.86 3.11
C VAL A 88 -3.83 6.45 4.33
N THR A 89 -3.64 5.68 5.40
CA THR A 89 -2.90 6.13 6.58
C THR A 89 -1.38 5.95 6.45
N GLY A 90 -0.90 5.49 5.30
CA GLY A 90 0.52 5.21 5.07
C GLY A 90 0.98 3.84 5.60
N ALA A 91 0.07 3.01 6.11
CA ALA A 91 0.42 1.69 6.62
C ALA A 91 0.73 0.73 5.46
N PRO A 92 1.91 0.08 5.41
CA PRO A 92 2.20 -0.92 4.41
C PRO A 92 1.47 -2.25 4.68
N HIS A 93 0.98 -2.86 3.59
CA HIS A 93 0.40 -4.20 3.55
C HIS A 93 1.17 -5.05 2.54
N ILE A 94 1.61 -6.23 2.98
CA ILE A 94 2.41 -7.16 2.17
C ILE A 94 1.67 -8.48 2.05
N VAL A 95 1.61 -9.04 0.86
CA VAL A 95 1.21 -10.44 0.63
C VAL A 95 2.43 -11.21 0.19
N PHE A 96 2.63 -12.39 0.78
CA PHE A 96 3.80 -13.23 0.51
C PHE A 96 3.46 -14.70 0.68
N ARG A 97 4.26 -15.56 0.06
CA ARG A 97 4.22 -16.99 0.28
C ARG A 97 5.18 -17.38 1.41
N SER A 98 4.69 -18.12 2.40
CA SER A 98 5.52 -18.62 3.50
C SER A 98 6.45 -19.74 3.04
N ALA A 99 7.48 -20.05 3.83
CA ALA A 99 8.34 -21.21 3.57
C ALA A 99 7.55 -22.53 3.55
N GLY A 100 6.43 -22.62 4.27
CA GLY A 100 5.50 -23.75 4.25
C GLY A 100 4.56 -23.76 3.04
N GLY A 101 4.68 -22.79 2.13
CA GLY A 101 3.90 -22.70 0.90
C GLY A 101 2.54 -22.01 1.02
N GLU A 102 2.16 -21.54 2.22
CA GLU A 102 0.89 -20.85 2.48
C GLU A 102 0.91 -19.41 1.95
N LEU A 103 -0.24 -18.88 1.55
CA LEU A 103 -0.37 -17.46 1.24
C LEU A 103 -0.70 -16.67 2.50
N ARG A 104 0.10 -15.65 2.80
CA ARG A 104 -0.01 -14.85 4.03
C ARG A 104 -0.04 -13.36 3.73
N HIS A 105 -0.66 -12.61 4.64
CA HIS A 105 -0.69 -11.15 4.65
C HIS A 105 0.05 -10.64 5.90
N ALA A 106 0.86 -9.60 5.74
CA ALA A 106 1.40 -8.81 6.82
C ALA A 106 0.91 -7.36 6.71
N GLY A 107 0.39 -6.80 7.79
CA GLY A 107 -0.05 -5.40 7.86
C GLY A 107 0.64 -4.69 9.01
N TRP A 108 1.09 -3.46 8.76
CA TRP A 108 1.61 -2.57 9.80
C TRP A 108 0.47 -1.80 10.49
N GLY A 109 0.54 -1.70 11.81
CA GLY A 109 -0.38 -0.87 12.60
C GLY A 109 0.29 -0.40 13.90
N ASP A 110 -0.52 0.10 14.84
CA ASP A 110 -0.02 0.72 16.08
C ASP A 110 0.81 -0.22 16.97
N GLY A 111 0.56 -1.53 16.88
CA GLY A 111 1.33 -2.58 17.56
C GLY A 111 2.50 -3.14 16.76
N GLY A 112 2.84 -2.56 15.61
CA GLY A 112 3.82 -3.06 14.66
C GLY A 112 3.23 -4.01 13.61
N TRP A 113 4.04 -4.95 13.12
CA TRP A 113 3.62 -5.92 12.10
C TRP A 113 2.70 -6.99 12.70
N SER A 114 1.55 -7.19 12.06
CA SER A 114 0.65 -8.33 12.30
C SER A 114 0.63 -9.23 11.07
N VAL A 115 0.63 -10.55 11.27
CA VAL A 115 0.60 -11.53 10.17
C VAL A 115 -0.64 -12.39 10.27
N THR A 116 -1.40 -12.47 9.17
CA THR A 116 -2.56 -13.36 9.05
C THR A 116 -2.37 -14.34 7.90
N ARG A 117 -2.95 -15.53 8.04
CA ARG A 117 -2.98 -16.52 6.96
C ARG A 117 -4.18 -16.25 6.06
N ILE A 118 -3.94 -16.06 4.77
CA ILE A 118 -4.98 -15.91 3.75
C ILE A 118 -5.46 -17.30 3.36
N ASP A 119 -4.59 -18.12 2.79
CA ASP A 119 -4.94 -19.43 2.26
C ASP A 119 -3.90 -20.49 2.66
N PRO A 120 -4.28 -21.52 3.45
CA PRO A 120 -3.37 -22.59 3.82
C PRO A 120 -2.91 -23.45 2.63
N SER A 121 -3.65 -23.46 1.53
CA SER A 121 -3.29 -24.19 0.31
C SER A 121 -2.25 -23.46 -0.53
N GLY A 122 -1.89 -22.23 -0.16
CA GLY A 122 -0.99 -21.39 -0.91
C GLY A 122 -1.68 -20.56 -2.00
N GLY A 123 -0.84 -19.94 -2.84
CA GLY A 123 -1.28 -19.10 -3.95
C GLY A 123 -0.09 -18.56 -4.72
N HIS A 124 -0.33 -18.22 -5.98
CA HIS A 124 0.64 -17.66 -6.91
C HIS A 124 0.08 -16.39 -7.56
N ASN A 125 0.95 -15.62 -8.22
CA ASN A 125 0.57 -14.44 -9.00
C ASN A 125 -0.31 -13.46 -8.20
N ALA A 126 -0.01 -13.30 -6.91
CA ALA A 126 -0.82 -12.44 -6.06
C ALA A 126 -0.77 -10.99 -6.56
N ALA A 127 -1.82 -10.24 -6.27
CA ALA A 127 -1.86 -8.78 -6.30
C ALA A 127 -2.70 -8.30 -5.12
N ILE A 128 -2.33 -7.15 -4.54
CA ILE A 128 -3.00 -6.57 -3.37
C ILE A 128 -3.39 -5.12 -3.65
N ALA A 129 -4.56 -4.74 -3.15
CA ALA A 129 -5.01 -3.37 -3.00
C ALA A 129 -5.59 -3.19 -1.59
N VAL A 130 -5.65 -1.96 -1.09
CA VAL A 130 -6.16 -1.64 0.25
C VAL A 130 -7.26 -0.59 0.09
N ASP A 131 -8.41 -0.82 0.72
CA ASP A 131 -9.52 0.15 0.69
C ASP A 131 -9.26 1.34 1.63
N ALA A 132 -10.13 2.35 1.59
CA ALA A 132 -10.01 3.53 2.44
C ALA A 132 -10.20 3.22 3.94
N SER A 133 -10.77 2.06 4.28
CA SER A 133 -10.92 1.58 5.66
C SER A 133 -9.70 0.78 6.14
N GLY A 134 -8.65 0.62 5.30
CA GLY A 134 -7.47 -0.15 5.61
C GLY A 134 -7.64 -1.67 5.44
N ASN A 135 -8.75 -2.14 4.84
CA ASN A 135 -8.95 -3.56 4.60
C ASN A 135 -8.19 -3.99 3.35
N PRO A 136 -7.33 -5.03 3.44
CA PRO A 136 -6.66 -5.58 2.27
C PRO A 136 -7.60 -6.45 1.42
N HIS A 137 -7.44 -6.30 0.11
CA HIS A 137 -8.08 -7.07 -0.95
C HIS A 137 -6.99 -7.73 -1.79
N VAL A 138 -7.09 -9.03 -2.02
CA VAL A 138 -6.06 -9.83 -2.66
C VAL A 138 -6.69 -10.65 -3.77
N CYS A 139 -6.09 -10.64 -4.95
CA CYS A 139 -6.35 -11.67 -5.96
C CYS A 139 -5.12 -12.56 -6.09
N TYR A 140 -5.32 -13.85 -6.32
CA TYR A 140 -4.25 -14.84 -6.47
C TYR A 140 -4.77 -16.07 -7.21
N SER A 141 -3.88 -16.94 -7.67
CA SER A 141 -4.25 -18.17 -8.36
C SER A 141 -3.79 -19.43 -7.65
N ARG A 142 -4.61 -20.48 -7.75
CA ARG A 142 -4.25 -21.85 -7.36
C ARG A 142 -4.41 -22.78 -8.55
N GLY A 143 -3.49 -23.72 -8.72
CA GLY A 143 -3.52 -24.70 -9.81
C GLY A 143 -2.13 -24.89 -10.40
N ASP A 144 -2.05 -25.64 -11.48
CA ASP A 144 -0.80 -25.74 -12.21
C ASP A 144 -0.54 -24.43 -12.97
N ALA A 145 0.73 -24.08 -13.15
CA ALA A 145 1.11 -22.91 -13.95
C ALA A 145 1.02 -23.19 -15.47
N THR A 146 0.65 -24.42 -15.86
CA THR A 146 0.93 -24.99 -17.19
C THR A 146 -0.32 -25.30 -18.02
N THR A 147 -1.48 -25.53 -17.41
CA THR A 147 -2.71 -25.87 -18.14
C THR A 147 -3.86 -24.96 -17.73
N THR A 148 -4.29 -25.01 -16.47
CA THR A 148 -5.49 -24.33 -15.99
C THR A 148 -5.40 -24.08 -14.49
N SER A 149 -5.72 -22.86 -14.08
CA SER A 149 -5.74 -22.45 -12.66
C SER A 149 -7.09 -21.84 -12.30
N THR A 150 -7.36 -21.78 -11.00
CA THR A 150 -8.50 -21.09 -10.42
C THR A 150 -8.03 -19.76 -9.85
N LEU A 151 -8.67 -18.67 -10.28
CA LEU A 151 -8.50 -17.36 -9.67
C LEU A 151 -9.28 -17.33 -8.36
N TYR A 152 -8.66 -16.79 -7.33
CA TYR A 152 -9.27 -16.49 -6.04
C TYR A 152 -9.18 -14.99 -5.79
N TYR A 153 -10.25 -14.46 -5.20
CA TYR A 153 -10.31 -13.16 -4.59
C TYR A 153 -10.55 -13.36 -3.10
N ALA A 154 -9.74 -12.71 -2.27
CA ALA A 154 -9.87 -12.68 -0.83
C ALA A 154 -9.95 -11.24 -0.33
N ARG A 155 -10.86 -10.95 0.60
CA ARG A 155 -10.88 -9.69 1.34
C ARG A 155 -10.88 -9.94 2.83
N PHE A 156 -10.17 -9.11 3.57
CA PHE A 156 -10.24 -9.16 5.02
C PHE A 156 -11.50 -8.46 5.52
N ALA A 157 -12.24 -9.11 6.42
CA ALA A 157 -13.48 -8.60 7.01
C ALA A 157 -13.33 -8.39 8.52
N GLY A 158 -12.18 -7.88 8.95
CA GLY A 158 -11.86 -7.58 10.37
C GLY A 158 -11.40 -8.77 11.21
N GLN A 159 -11.99 -9.96 11.02
CA GLN A 159 -11.59 -11.17 11.77
C GLN A 159 -11.20 -12.35 10.88
N GLN A 160 -11.74 -12.39 9.67
CA GLN A 160 -11.54 -13.51 8.74
C GLN A 160 -11.42 -13.02 7.30
N TRP A 161 -10.81 -13.87 6.48
CA TRP A 161 -10.78 -13.69 5.03
C TRP A 161 -12.05 -14.26 4.40
N LEU A 162 -12.65 -13.51 3.49
CA LEU A 162 -13.82 -13.92 2.71
C LEU A 162 -13.43 -14.11 1.26
N PHE A 163 -13.89 -15.20 0.63
CA PHE A 163 -13.40 -15.66 -0.66
C PHE A 163 -14.46 -15.62 -1.77
N SER A 164 -13.99 -15.44 -3.00
CA SER A 164 -14.71 -15.76 -4.24
C SER A 164 -13.73 -16.40 -5.22
N SER A 165 -14.20 -17.26 -6.12
CA SER A 165 -13.32 -17.93 -7.07
C SER A 165 -13.92 -18.07 -8.46
N TRP A 166 -13.03 -18.15 -9.45
CA TRP A 166 -13.36 -18.37 -10.86
C TRP A 166 -12.44 -19.48 -11.41
N PRO A 167 -13.00 -20.63 -11.84
CA PRO A 167 -12.22 -21.68 -12.48
C PRO A 167 -11.81 -21.26 -13.89
N ASP A 168 -11.03 -22.12 -14.54
CA ASP A 168 -10.62 -21.99 -15.94
C ASP A 168 -9.92 -20.67 -16.26
N THR A 169 -8.92 -20.29 -15.46
CA THR A 169 -8.10 -19.09 -15.64
C THR A 169 -6.64 -19.44 -15.90
N THR A 170 -5.84 -18.44 -16.24
CA THR A 170 -4.38 -18.59 -16.49
C THR A 170 -3.54 -18.23 -15.27
N GLY A 171 -4.19 -17.74 -14.23
CA GLY A 171 -3.60 -17.42 -12.95
C GLY A 171 -3.10 -15.99 -12.81
N LYS A 172 -3.03 -15.23 -13.92
CA LYS A 172 -2.70 -13.81 -13.87
C LYS A 172 -3.91 -12.99 -13.42
N CYS A 173 -3.70 -12.09 -12.46
CA CYS A 173 -4.71 -11.12 -12.06
C CYS A 173 -4.09 -9.76 -11.73
N ALA A 174 -4.90 -8.72 -11.88
CA ALA A 174 -4.68 -7.41 -11.31
C ALA A 174 -5.93 -7.02 -10.52
N ILE A 175 -5.73 -6.23 -9.46
CA ILE A 175 -6.80 -5.78 -8.58
C ILE A 175 -6.66 -4.28 -8.33
N ALA A 176 -7.79 -3.61 -8.27
CA ALA A 176 -7.92 -2.25 -7.77
C ALA A 176 -9.20 -2.17 -6.95
N VAL A 177 -9.26 -1.26 -5.99
CA VAL A 177 -10.40 -1.12 -5.08
C VAL A 177 -10.76 0.34 -5.01
N THR A 178 -12.06 0.63 -5.06
CA THR A 178 -12.54 2.01 -4.95
C THR A 178 -12.49 2.50 -3.51
N SER A 179 -12.68 3.80 -3.27
CA SER A 179 -12.71 4.37 -1.93
C SER A 179 -13.81 3.76 -1.05
N ASN A 180 -14.93 3.35 -1.67
CA ASN A 180 -16.04 2.64 -1.02
C ASN A 180 -15.78 1.15 -0.76
N GLY A 181 -14.56 0.64 -1.01
CA GLY A 181 -14.20 -0.77 -0.81
C GLY A 181 -14.74 -1.71 -1.89
N THR A 182 -15.17 -1.18 -3.04
CA THR A 182 -15.65 -2.02 -4.15
C THR A 182 -14.46 -2.62 -4.89
N PRO A 183 -14.31 -3.95 -4.94
CA PRO A 183 -13.22 -4.59 -5.67
C PRO A 183 -13.48 -4.66 -7.17
N HIS A 184 -12.43 -4.38 -7.94
CA HIS A 184 -12.35 -4.53 -9.37
C HIS A 184 -11.18 -5.46 -9.69
N LEU A 185 -11.41 -6.48 -10.50
CA LEU A 185 -10.40 -7.45 -10.90
C LEU A 185 -10.31 -7.53 -12.41
N LEU A 186 -9.09 -7.72 -12.89
CA LEU A 186 -8.76 -8.00 -14.28
C LEU A 186 -7.99 -9.31 -14.31
N PHE A 187 -8.43 -10.27 -15.12
CA PHE A 187 -7.78 -11.58 -15.21
C PHE A 187 -7.97 -12.20 -16.58
N GLN A 188 -7.20 -13.25 -16.87
CA GLN A 188 -7.34 -13.99 -18.11
C GLN A 188 -8.16 -15.25 -17.90
N TYR A 189 -9.19 -15.42 -18.71
CA TYR A 189 -10.00 -16.62 -18.78
C TYR A 189 -9.45 -17.57 -19.86
N ASN A 190 -9.41 -18.86 -19.52
CA ASN A 190 -8.88 -19.97 -20.32
C ASN A 190 -9.98 -20.95 -20.78
N GLY A 191 -11.21 -20.82 -20.26
CA GLY A 191 -12.33 -21.69 -20.63
C GLY A 191 -12.98 -21.31 -21.97
N THR A 192 -14.27 -21.64 -22.12
CA THR A 192 -15.03 -21.39 -23.35
C THR A 192 -15.17 -19.89 -23.60
N SER A 193 -14.52 -19.39 -24.66
CA SER A 193 -14.30 -17.96 -24.96
C SER A 193 -13.13 -17.33 -24.18
N PRO A 194 -11.90 -17.80 -24.42
CA PRO A 194 -10.72 -17.29 -23.72
C PRO A 194 -10.50 -15.81 -24.01
N GLY A 195 -9.84 -15.12 -23.08
CA GLY A 195 -9.54 -13.70 -23.25
C GLY A 195 -9.38 -12.94 -21.95
N LEU A 196 -9.25 -11.63 -22.07
CA LEU A 196 -9.15 -10.72 -20.94
C LEU A 196 -10.54 -10.40 -20.39
N VAL A 197 -10.74 -10.66 -19.10
CA VAL A 197 -12.01 -10.48 -18.39
C VAL A 197 -11.80 -9.47 -17.28
N TYR A 198 -12.69 -8.48 -17.24
CA TYR A 198 -12.83 -7.55 -16.14
C TYR A 198 -14.07 -7.90 -15.33
N THR A 199 -13.97 -7.87 -14.01
CA THR A 199 -15.10 -8.08 -13.10
C THR A 199 -15.09 -7.06 -11.98
N ARG A 200 -16.28 -6.68 -11.51
CA ARG A 200 -16.46 -5.82 -10.34
C ARG A 200 -17.58 -6.32 -9.46
N LYS A 201 -17.50 -6.03 -8.17
CA LYS A 201 -18.61 -6.32 -7.25
C LYS A 201 -19.71 -5.27 -7.41
N GLU A 202 -20.94 -5.75 -7.51
CA GLU A 202 -22.18 -4.95 -7.49
C GLU A 202 -23.08 -5.47 -6.36
N SER A 203 -24.16 -4.74 -6.08
CA SER A 203 -25.13 -5.12 -5.03
C SER A 203 -25.78 -6.49 -5.29
N SER A 204 -26.00 -6.84 -6.55
CA SER A 204 -26.62 -8.11 -6.98
C SER A 204 -25.64 -9.27 -7.12
N GLY A 205 -24.32 -9.04 -7.02
CA GLY A 205 -23.34 -10.08 -7.32
C GLY A 205 -22.07 -9.54 -7.96
N TRP A 206 -21.36 -10.41 -8.68
CA TRP A 206 -20.22 -10.00 -9.49
C TRP A 206 -20.68 -9.77 -10.93
N LYS A 207 -20.29 -8.65 -11.52
CA LYS A 207 -20.52 -8.37 -12.93
C LYS A 207 -19.22 -8.54 -13.70
N ALA A 208 -19.19 -9.52 -14.59
CA ALA A 208 -18.06 -9.80 -15.47
C ALA A 208 -18.31 -9.25 -16.88
N THR A 209 -17.24 -8.83 -17.56
CA THR A 209 -17.24 -8.37 -18.95
C THR A 209 -15.96 -8.83 -19.62
N ARG A 210 -16.08 -9.52 -20.76
CA ARG A 210 -14.94 -9.86 -21.60
C ARG A 210 -14.55 -8.63 -22.41
N ILE A 211 -13.35 -8.11 -22.18
CA ILE A 211 -12.82 -6.93 -22.87
C ILE A 211 -12.36 -7.29 -24.28
N THR A 212 -11.63 -8.41 -24.40
CA THR A 212 -11.03 -8.83 -25.67
C THR A 212 -10.75 -10.33 -25.67
N ALA A 213 -10.60 -10.90 -26.86
CA ALA A 213 -10.13 -12.27 -27.06
C ALA A 213 -8.62 -12.44 -26.83
N SER A 214 -7.85 -11.36 -26.84
CA SER A 214 -6.41 -11.42 -26.61
C SER A 214 -6.06 -11.70 -25.15
N ARG A 215 -4.86 -12.24 -24.93
CA ARG A 215 -4.32 -12.61 -23.61
C ARG A 215 -2.99 -11.89 -23.37
N PRO A 216 -3.03 -10.60 -22.96
CA PRO A 216 -1.82 -9.80 -22.80
C PRO A 216 -0.90 -10.34 -21.71
N ALA A 217 0.41 -10.29 -21.91
CA ALA A 217 1.37 -10.89 -20.98
C ALA A 217 1.31 -10.27 -19.57
N GLU A 218 0.99 -8.99 -19.47
CA GLU A 218 0.93 -8.25 -18.20
C GLU A 218 -0.45 -7.63 -18.00
N LEU A 219 -0.87 -7.54 -16.74
CA LEU A 219 -2.14 -6.97 -16.34
C LEU A 219 -1.88 -5.85 -15.34
N ALA A 220 -2.50 -4.70 -15.58
CA ALA A 220 -2.56 -3.60 -14.64
C ALA A 220 -3.99 -3.07 -14.61
N LEU A 221 -4.41 -2.58 -13.45
CA LEU A 221 -5.74 -2.02 -13.26
C LEU A 221 -5.63 -0.83 -12.32
N ALA A 222 -6.35 0.24 -12.64
CA ALA A 222 -6.58 1.37 -11.77
C ALA A 222 -8.06 1.71 -11.81
N VAL A 223 -8.58 2.26 -10.72
CA VAL A 223 -9.95 2.78 -10.62
C VAL A 223 -9.89 4.23 -10.16
N ASP A 224 -10.89 5.01 -10.58
CA ASP A 224 -11.00 6.40 -10.14
C ASP A 224 -11.39 6.45 -8.65
N SER A 225 -10.78 7.39 -7.93
CA SER A 225 -11.09 7.76 -6.56
C SER A 225 -12.55 8.18 -6.32
N LYS A 226 -13.27 8.61 -7.37
CA LYS A 226 -14.63 9.16 -7.28
C LYS A 226 -15.77 8.14 -7.35
N SER A 227 -15.48 6.84 -7.48
CA SER A 227 -16.49 5.77 -7.56
C SER A 227 -16.80 5.09 -6.22
#